data_AF-A0A7C3BWH0-F1
#
_entry.id   AF-A0A7C3BWH0-F1
#
_cell.length_a   1.000
_cell.length_b   1.000
_cell.length_c   1.000
_cell.angle_alpha   90.00
_cell.angle_beta   90.00
_cell.angle_gamma   90.00
#
_symmetry.space_group_name_H-M   'P 1'
#
loop_
_entity.id
_entity.type
_entity.pdbx_description
1 polymer ?
#
loop_
_entity_poly.entity_id
_entity_poly.type
_entity_poly.pdbx_seq_one_letter_code
_entity_poly.pdbx_strand_id
1 'polypeptide(L)' 'MEARAEKRAAAAKAAEVRTYTVKSGDSLSKIAKELLGDASRWPEIHKANQAQIKNPSSIRVGQELLIP' A
#
# COMPACT_ATOMS: atom_id res chain seq x y z
N MET A 1 -6.09 27.73 21.29
CA MET A 1 -5.99 26.97 20.02
C MET A 1 -5.40 25.61 20.37
N GLU A 2 -6.17 24.59 20.67
CA GLU A 2 -5.58 23.27 20.93
C GLU A 2 -6.62 22.19 20.66
N ALA A 3 -6.69 21.75 19.40
CA ALA A 3 -7.47 20.57 19.01
C ALA A 3 -6.92 19.97 17.71
N ARG A 4 -5.58 20.00 17.52
CA ARG A 4 -4.95 19.49 16.28
C ARG A 4 -3.83 18.49 16.48
N ALA A 5 -3.55 18.06 17.71
CA ALA A 5 -2.38 17.22 18.01
C ALA A 5 -2.68 15.77 18.44
N GLU A 6 -3.93 15.39 18.73
CA GLU A 6 -4.23 14.04 19.26
C GLU A 6 -4.46 12.95 18.19
N LYS A 7 -4.36 13.27 16.90
CA LYS A 7 -4.50 12.26 15.83
C LYS A 7 -3.19 11.57 15.46
N ARG A 8 -2.21 11.52 16.36
CA ARG A 8 -0.86 11.00 16.06
C ARG A 8 -0.40 9.84 16.95
N ALA A 9 -1.22 9.35 17.88
CA ALA A 9 -0.82 8.32 18.84
C ALA A 9 -1.78 7.11 18.96
N ALA A 10 -2.67 6.90 17.98
CA ALA A 10 -3.34 5.60 17.80
C ALA A 10 -2.55 4.66 16.86
N ALA A 11 -1.29 5.02 16.59
CA ALA A 11 -0.29 4.19 15.94
C ALA A 11 0.42 3.36 17.00
N ALA A 12 -0.18 2.24 17.39
CA ALA A 12 0.55 1.10 17.90
C ALA A 12 -0.43 -0.07 18.06
N LYS A 13 -0.29 -1.08 17.19
CA LYS A 13 -0.75 -2.45 17.46
C LYS A 13 -2.19 -2.78 17.05
N ALA A 14 -2.62 -2.28 15.90
CA ALA A 14 -3.43 -3.08 14.99
C ALA A 14 -2.56 -3.32 13.75
N ALA A 15 -2.73 -4.43 13.05
CA ALA A 15 -2.07 -4.62 11.76
C ALA A 15 -2.53 -3.47 10.84
N GLU A 16 -1.69 -2.43 10.73
CA GLU A 16 -2.02 -1.22 10.00
C GLU A 16 -1.95 -1.57 8.53
N VAL A 17 -3.11 -1.93 7.97
CA VAL A 17 -3.33 -1.99 6.54
C VAL A 17 -2.82 -0.68 5.96
N ARG A 18 -1.65 -0.72 5.30
CA ARG A 18 -1.01 0.48 4.76
C ARG A 18 -1.57 0.71 3.37
N THR A 19 -2.15 1.87 3.10
CA THR A 19 -2.50 2.23 1.73
C THR A 19 -1.32 2.95 1.07
N TYR A 20 -0.90 2.49 -0.10
CA TYR A 20 0.18 3.11 -0.88
C TYR A 20 -0.35 3.68 -2.19
N THR A 21 -0.09 4.97 -2.43
CA THR A 21 -0.40 5.60 -3.71
C THR A 21 0.71 5.32 -4.72
N VAL A 22 0.39 4.57 -5.77
CA VAL A 22 1.31 4.22 -6.86
C VAL A 22 1.85 5.49 -7.50
N LYS A 23 3.17 5.56 -7.68
CA LYS A 23 3.82 6.67 -8.39
C LYS A 23 4.20 6.24 -9.81
N SER A 24 4.53 7.21 -10.64
CA SER A 24 4.96 6.93 -12.01
C SER A 24 6.25 6.12 -12.01
N GLY A 25 6.24 4.98 -12.71
CA GLY A 25 7.36 4.03 -12.73
C GLY A 25 7.42 3.05 -11.56
N ASP A 26 6.40 3.03 -10.69
CA ASP A 26 6.24 1.95 -9.72
C ASP A 26 5.59 0.71 -10.35
N SER A 27 5.96 -0.45 -9.81
CA SER A 27 5.38 -1.76 -10.14
C SER A 27 5.03 -2.49 -8.85
N LEU A 28 4.07 -3.42 -8.89
CA LEU A 28 3.66 -4.18 -7.71
C LEU A 28 4.83 -4.85 -6.97
N SER A 29 5.79 -5.40 -7.71
CA SER A 29 7.01 -5.99 -7.16
C SER A 29 7.94 -4.96 -6.52
N LYS A 30 8.01 -3.75 -7.04
CA LYS A 30 8.82 -2.66 -6.46
C LYS A 30 8.19 -2.17 -5.17
N ILE A 31 6.87 -1.95 -5.18
CA ILE A 31 6.07 -1.57 -4.02
C ILE A 31 6.14 -2.67 -2.94
N ALA A 32 6.04 -3.94 -3.31
CA ALA A 32 6.18 -5.05 -2.38
C ALA A 32 7.56 -5.10 -1.72
N LYS A 33 8.62 -4.86 -2.49
CA LYS A 33 9.98 -4.77 -1.95
C LYS A 33 10.14 -3.61 -0.98
N GLU A 34 9.60 -2.44 -1.31
CA GLU A 34 9.72 -1.23 -0.48
C GLU A 34 8.88 -1.33 0.80
N LEU A 35 7.69 -1.95 0.74
CA LEU A 35 6.73 -1.94 1.83
C LEU A 35 6.71 -3.23 2.65
N LEU A 36 6.80 -4.39 2.00
CA LEU A 36 6.87 -5.70 2.65
C LEU A 36 8.31 -6.21 2.82
N GLY A 37 9.30 -5.54 2.21
CA GLY A 37 10.71 -5.96 2.22
C GLY A 37 11.08 -6.91 1.06
N ASP A 38 10.08 -7.54 0.44
CA ASP A 38 10.28 -8.60 -0.55
C ASP A 38 9.49 -8.35 -1.83
N ALA A 39 10.21 -8.27 -2.96
CA ALA A 39 9.59 -8.11 -4.27
C ALA A 39 8.65 -9.29 -4.60
N SER A 40 8.98 -10.50 -4.14
CA SER A 40 8.22 -11.73 -4.36
C SER A 40 6.87 -11.76 -3.65
N ARG A 41 6.62 -10.82 -2.72
CA ARG A 41 5.34 -10.66 -2.01
C ARG A 41 4.33 -9.80 -2.75
N TRP A 42 4.65 -9.37 -3.97
CA TRP A 42 3.71 -8.71 -4.88
C TRP A 42 2.37 -9.45 -5.08
N PRO A 43 2.28 -10.80 -5.07
CA PRO A 43 1.02 -11.50 -5.18
C PRO A 43 0.10 -11.27 -3.98
N GLU A 44 0.64 -10.97 -2.79
CA GLU A 44 -0.15 -10.65 -1.60
C GLU A 44 -0.83 -9.30 -1.75
N ILE A 45 -0.10 -8.28 -2.22
CA ILE A 45 -0.67 -6.98 -2.58
C ILE A 45 -1.71 -7.16 -3.69
N HIS A 46 -1.37 -7.92 -4.74
CA HIS A 46 -2.30 -8.19 -5.82
C HIS A 46 -3.57 -8.83 -5.27
N LYS A 47 -3.46 -9.87 -4.42
CA LYS A 47 -4.59 -10.57 -3.79
C LYS A 47 -5.48 -9.63 -2.98
N ALA A 48 -4.88 -8.75 -2.18
CA ALA A 48 -5.61 -7.74 -1.41
C ALA A 48 -6.34 -6.73 -2.31
N ASN A 49 -5.82 -6.48 -3.51
CA ASN A 49 -6.34 -5.49 -4.45
C ASN A 49 -6.94 -6.08 -5.73
N GLN A 50 -7.24 -7.38 -5.84
CA GLN A 50 -7.71 -7.98 -7.10
C GLN A 50 -9.04 -7.38 -7.57
N ALA A 51 -9.81 -6.84 -6.62
CA ALA A 51 -11.03 -6.10 -6.91
C ALA A 51 -10.76 -4.81 -7.73
N GLN A 52 -9.58 -4.20 -7.57
CA GLN A 52 -9.18 -2.94 -8.22
C GLN A 52 -8.09 -3.14 -9.29
N ILE A 53 -7.22 -4.13 -9.12
CA ILE A 53 -6.13 -4.49 -10.04
C ILE A 53 -6.56 -5.72 -10.83
N LYS A 54 -6.94 -5.51 -12.09
CA LYS A 54 -7.17 -6.62 -13.04
C LYS A 54 -5.87 -7.23 -13.56
N ASN A 55 -4.84 -6.41 -13.68
CA ASN A 55 -3.56 -6.78 -14.26
C ASN A 55 -2.44 -6.35 -13.29
N PRO A 56 -1.64 -7.30 -12.76
CA PRO A 56 -0.58 -6.97 -11.79
C PRO A 56 0.53 -6.08 -12.38
N SER A 57 0.69 -6.11 -13.71
CA SER A 57 1.62 -5.26 -14.45
C SER A 57 1.01 -3.93 -14.93
N SER A 58 -0.30 -3.72 -14.79
CA SER A 58 -0.97 -2.46 -15.17
C SER A 58 -1.60 -1.78 -13.96
N ILE A 59 -0.75 -1.34 -13.05
CA ILE A 59 -1.15 -0.40 -12.00
C ILE A 59 -1.07 1.03 -12.54
N ARG A 60 -2.04 1.88 -12.17
CA ARG A 60 -2.06 3.27 -12.60
C ARG A 60 -1.41 4.16 -11.55
N VAL A 61 -0.71 5.19 -12.02
CA VAL A 61 -0.20 6.26 -11.15
C VAL A 61 -1.36 6.97 -10.47
N GLY A 62 -1.23 7.25 -9.17
CA GLY A 62 -2.30 7.82 -8.35
C GLY A 62 -3.29 6.79 -7.81
N GLN A 63 -3.12 5.50 -8.15
CA GLN A 63 -3.96 4.44 -7.60
C GLN A 63 -3.54 4.12 -6.16
N GLU A 64 -4.51 4.04 -5.26
CA GLU A 64 -4.27 3.56 -3.89
C GLU A 64 -4.31 2.04 -3.85
N LEU A 65 -3.23 1.43 -3.35
CA LEU A 65 -3.09 0.00 -3.17
C LEU A 65 -3.08 -0.33 -1.69
N LEU A 66 -3.92 -1.29 -1.33
CA LEU A 66 -4.00 -1.85 0.00
C LEU A 66 -2.82 -2.81 0.22
N ILE A 67 -1.99 -2.53 1.21
CA ILE A 67 -0.81 -3.33 1.54
C ILE A 67 -1.16 -4.11 2.82
N PRO A 68 -1.21 -5.45 2.74
CA PRO A 68 -1.51 -6.31 3.87
C PRO A 68 -0.37 -6.37 4.89
#